data_AF-A0A417UFK7-F1
#
_entry.id   AF-A0A417UFK7-F1
#
_cell.length_a   1.000
_cell.length_b   1.000
_cell.length_c   1.000
_cell.angle_alpha   90.00
_cell.angle_beta   90.00
_cell.angle_gamma   90.00
#
_symmetry.space_group_name_H-M   'P 1'
#
loop_
_entity.id
_entity.type
_entity.pdbx_description
1 polymer ?
#
loop_
_entity_poly.entity_id
_entity_poly.type
_entity_poly.pdbx_seq_one_letter_code
_entity_poly.pdbx_strand_id
1 'polypeptide(L)'
;MAKSDEEFRHALSGRKLPPLTLDHQWHQLVVSIGAEKKIHTLSAEQTELLKQQAGAANELKKLKKLKKRLMDEIVTLAETGCDGTDKKAEKKLDEHKALIEECNRKIDECEDLLISLPGELDEVNRKLMLKTMEISYDLLKKNGQEIETLTEWIDSTREELKEKLVRRQEMQGTSQNIYTYMHNVFGPEVVDIFDLQNFKPVIKEQEEKKS
;
A
#
# COMPACT_ATOMS: atom_id res chain seq x y z
N MET A 1 -8.77 -21.90 1.37
CA MET A 1 -8.78 -20.92 0.27
C MET A 1 -10.19 -20.57 -0.20
N ALA A 2 -11.15 -21.52 -0.32
CA ALA A 2 -12.52 -21.19 -0.79
C ALA A 2 -13.46 -20.54 0.26
N LYS A 3 -13.40 -20.97 1.54
CA LYS A 3 -14.30 -20.45 2.60
C LYS A 3 -14.14 -18.95 2.85
N SER A 4 -12.91 -18.45 2.80
CA SER A 4 -12.60 -17.04 3.05
C SER A 4 -13.11 -16.13 1.93
N ASP A 5 -13.01 -16.53 0.65
CA ASP A 5 -13.47 -15.68 -0.47
C ASP A 5 -14.99 -15.52 -0.49
N GLU A 6 -15.76 -16.59 -0.23
CA GLU A 6 -17.22 -16.50 -0.11
C GLU A 6 -17.67 -15.65 1.08
N GLU A 7 -17.03 -15.80 2.24
CA GLU A 7 -17.31 -14.99 3.43
C GLU A 7 -16.98 -13.51 3.19
N PHE A 8 -15.86 -13.20 2.52
CA PHE A 8 -15.51 -11.83 2.15
C PHE A 8 -16.48 -11.24 1.14
N ARG A 9 -16.84 -11.98 0.09
CA ARG A 9 -17.85 -11.54 -0.89
C ARG A 9 -19.19 -11.26 -0.23
N HIS A 10 -19.62 -12.11 0.70
CA HIS A 10 -20.82 -11.90 1.47
C HIS A 10 -20.71 -10.66 2.38
N ALA A 11 -19.57 -10.46 3.06
CA ALA A 11 -19.34 -9.30 3.93
C ALA A 11 -19.29 -7.96 3.18
N LEU A 12 -18.85 -8.00 1.92
CA LEU A 12 -18.82 -6.84 1.01
C LEU A 12 -20.14 -6.62 0.28
N SER A 13 -21.07 -7.60 0.30
CA SER A 13 -22.38 -7.47 -0.33
C SER A 13 -23.18 -6.33 0.33
N GLY A 14 -23.77 -5.46 -0.50
CA GLY A 14 -24.54 -4.30 -0.03
C GLY A 14 -23.73 -3.11 0.49
N ARG A 15 -22.39 -3.20 0.59
CA ARG A 15 -21.54 -2.05 0.95
C ARG A 15 -21.12 -1.28 -0.29
N LYS A 16 -21.35 0.04 -0.29
CA LYS A 16 -20.73 0.96 -1.25
C LYS A 16 -19.33 1.28 -0.77
N LEU A 17 -18.34 0.73 -1.46
CA LEU A 17 -16.92 1.01 -1.18
C LEU A 17 -16.46 2.18 -2.05
N PRO A 18 -15.77 3.19 -1.46
CA PRO A 18 -15.05 4.19 -2.25
C PRO A 18 -14.00 3.52 -3.16
N PRO A 19 -13.65 4.12 -4.31
CA PRO A 19 -12.58 3.62 -5.16
C PRO A 19 -11.24 3.57 -4.41
N LEU A 20 -10.64 2.38 -4.30
CA LEU A 20 -9.39 2.19 -3.55
C LEU A 20 -8.21 2.97 -4.12
N THR A 21 -8.15 3.19 -5.44
CA THR A 21 -7.09 3.99 -6.06
C THR A 21 -7.07 5.45 -5.63
N LEU A 22 -8.15 5.96 -5.04
CA LEU A 22 -8.23 7.31 -4.49
C LEU A 22 -7.79 7.38 -3.01
N ASP A 23 -7.59 6.23 -2.35
CA ASP A 23 -7.21 6.16 -0.94
C ASP A 23 -5.68 6.08 -0.77
N HIS A 24 -5.10 7.10 -0.14
CA HIS A 24 -3.66 7.15 0.14
C HIS A 24 -3.19 6.03 1.09
N GLN A 25 -4.01 5.65 2.08
CA GLN A 25 -3.65 4.59 3.02
C GLN A 25 -3.60 3.23 2.32
N TRP A 26 -4.49 3.01 1.35
CA TRP A 26 -4.46 1.82 0.51
C TRP A 26 -3.17 1.72 -0.30
N HIS A 27 -2.68 2.82 -0.90
CA HIS A 27 -1.40 2.82 -1.61
C HIS A 27 -0.23 2.47 -0.70
N GLN A 28 -0.20 3.01 0.52
CA GLN A 28 0.83 2.64 1.51
C GLN A 28 0.77 1.14 1.86
N LEU A 29 -0.43 0.62 2.09
CA LEU A 29 -0.65 -0.81 2.36
C LEU A 29 -0.13 -1.68 1.21
N VAL A 30 -0.44 -1.34 -0.04
CA VAL A 30 0.00 -2.09 -1.23
C VAL A 30 1.51 -2.19 -1.33
N VAL A 31 2.24 -1.13 -0.94
CA VAL A 31 3.70 -1.15 -0.86
C VAL A 31 4.17 -2.10 0.25
N SER A 32 3.56 -2.01 1.44
CA SER A 32 3.92 -2.84 2.58
C SER A 32 3.68 -4.34 2.38
N ILE A 33 2.59 -4.71 1.69
CA ILE A 33 2.24 -6.13 1.48
C ILE A 33 3.00 -6.78 0.32
N GLY A 34 3.78 -6.02 -0.46
CA GLY A 34 4.49 -6.51 -1.63
C GLY A 34 3.54 -6.68 -2.82
N ALA A 35 3.43 -5.62 -3.63
CA ALA A 35 2.43 -5.53 -4.69
C ALA A 35 2.52 -6.67 -5.73
N GLU A 36 1.44 -7.44 -5.87
CA GLU A 36 1.29 -8.43 -6.92
C GLU A 36 0.90 -7.78 -8.26
N LYS A 37 1.32 -8.41 -9.38
CA LYS A 37 0.91 -7.99 -10.73
C LYS A 37 -0.60 -7.79 -10.88
N LYS A 38 -1.40 -8.67 -10.25
CA LYS A 38 -2.87 -8.61 -10.28
C LYS A 38 -3.44 -7.34 -9.62
N ILE A 39 -2.86 -6.88 -8.51
CA ILE A 39 -3.27 -5.62 -7.85
C ILE A 39 -3.00 -4.45 -8.79
N HIS A 40 -1.83 -4.41 -9.43
CA HIS A 40 -1.49 -3.34 -10.37
C HIS A 40 -2.41 -3.31 -11.59
N THR A 41 -2.76 -4.47 -12.15
CA THR A 41 -3.70 -4.55 -13.29
C THR A 41 -5.07 -4.01 -12.91
N LEU A 42 -5.65 -4.48 -11.79
CA LEU A 42 -6.96 -4.04 -11.32
C LEU A 42 -6.98 -2.56 -10.91
N SER A 43 -5.88 -2.07 -10.32
CA SER A 43 -5.69 -0.65 -9.98
C SER A 43 -5.64 0.25 -11.23
N ALA A 44 -4.92 -0.20 -12.27
CA ALA A 44 -4.86 0.51 -13.54
C ALA A 44 -6.22 0.54 -14.24
N GLU A 45 -6.94 -0.59 -14.24
CA GLU A 45 -8.31 -0.70 -14.78
C GLU A 45 -9.27 0.25 -14.06
N GLN A 46 -9.29 0.25 -12.73
CA GLN A 46 -10.10 1.18 -11.93
C GLN A 46 -9.75 2.64 -12.24
N THR A 47 -8.46 2.96 -12.36
CA THR A 47 -8.00 4.32 -12.67
C THR A 47 -8.45 4.76 -14.06
N GLU A 48 -8.45 3.85 -15.04
CA GLU A 48 -8.91 4.13 -16.39
C GLU A 48 -10.43 4.36 -16.44
N LEU A 49 -11.22 3.54 -15.75
CA LEU A 49 -12.67 3.74 -15.63
C LEU A 49 -13.01 5.09 -14.97
N LEU A 50 -12.27 5.50 -13.94
CA LEU A 50 -12.43 6.82 -13.32
C LEU A 50 -12.12 7.97 -14.30
N LYS A 51 -11.09 7.82 -15.14
CA LYS A 51 -10.78 8.81 -16.18
C LYS A 51 -11.87 8.89 -17.23
N GLN A 52 -12.39 7.74 -17.68
CA GLN A 52 -13.49 7.68 -18.64
C GLN A 52 -14.75 8.34 -18.08
N GLN A 53 -15.09 8.07 -16.81
CA GLN A 53 -16.22 8.69 -16.12
C GLN A 53 -16.06 10.21 -16.03
N ALA A 54 -14.89 10.69 -15.62
CA ALA A 54 -14.58 12.12 -15.55
C ALA A 54 -14.59 12.79 -16.94
N GLY A 55 -14.09 12.09 -17.96
CA GLY A 55 -14.09 12.51 -19.35
C GLY A 55 -15.51 12.68 -19.89
N ALA A 56 -16.34 11.65 -19.77
CA ALA A 56 -17.75 11.66 -20.19
C ALA A 56 -18.55 12.76 -19.49
N ALA A 57 -18.38 12.94 -18.17
CA ALA A 57 -19.06 14.00 -17.42
C ALA A 57 -18.67 15.41 -17.89
N ASN A 58 -17.38 15.63 -18.17
CA ASN A 58 -16.89 16.91 -18.69
C ASN A 58 -17.38 17.17 -20.12
N GLU A 59 -17.36 16.15 -20.97
CA GLU A 59 -17.80 16.26 -22.36
C GLU A 59 -19.31 16.50 -22.44
N LEU A 60 -20.11 15.77 -21.65
CA LEU A 60 -21.55 16.00 -21.50
C LEU A 60 -21.85 17.46 -21.13
N LYS A 61 -21.11 18.01 -20.17
CA LYS A 61 -21.27 19.41 -19.73
C LYS A 61 -20.96 20.39 -20.86
N LYS A 62 -19.90 20.16 -21.63
CA LYS A 62 -19.53 20.99 -22.79
C LYS A 62 -20.58 20.91 -23.90
N LEU A 63 -21.04 19.71 -24.24
CA LEU A 63 -22.04 19.47 -25.28
C LEU A 63 -23.38 20.09 -24.91
N LYS A 64 -23.84 19.97 -23.66
CA LYS A 64 -25.06 20.64 -23.19
C LYS A 64 -24.96 22.16 -23.30
N LYS A 65 -23.80 22.74 -22.99
CA LYS A 65 -23.56 24.19 -23.14
C LYS A 65 -23.52 24.61 -24.62
N LEU A 66 -22.89 23.81 -25.48
CA LEU A 66 -22.81 24.07 -26.92
C LEU A 66 -24.19 23.99 -27.57
N LYS A 67 -24.95 22.92 -27.29
CA LYS A 67 -26.33 22.73 -27.76
C LYS A 67 -27.21 23.91 -27.36
N LYS A 68 -27.13 24.37 -26.11
CA LYS A 68 -27.88 25.55 -25.65
C LYS A 68 -27.52 26.81 -26.45
N ARG A 69 -26.22 27.09 -26.63
CA ARG A 69 -25.76 28.24 -27.42
C ARG A 69 -26.27 28.18 -28.87
N LEU A 70 -26.20 27.02 -29.51
CA LEU A 70 -26.70 26.82 -30.87
C LEU A 70 -28.22 27.02 -30.96
N MET A 71 -28.98 26.58 -29.95
CA MET A 71 -30.43 26.84 -29.89
C MET A 71 -30.75 28.34 -29.76
N ASP A 72 -30.03 29.05 -28.88
CA ASP A 72 -30.20 30.50 -28.71
C ASP A 72 -29.86 31.25 -30.03
N GLU A 73 -28.79 30.83 -30.73
CA GLU A 73 -28.41 31.37 -32.04
C GLU A 73 -29.47 31.08 -33.12
N ILE A 74 -30.10 29.90 -33.12
CA ILE A 74 -31.21 29.58 -34.03
C ILE A 74 -32.43 30.47 -33.78
N VAL A 75 -32.81 30.69 -32.52
CA VAL A 75 -33.95 31.54 -32.16
C VAL A 75 -33.71 32.97 -32.63
N THR A 76 -32.52 33.53 -32.35
CA THR A 76 -32.17 34.89 -32.78
C THR A 76 -32.15 35.04 -34.30
N LEU A 77 -31.62 34.06 -35.04
CA LEU A 77 -31.64 34.05 -36.51
C LEU A 77 -33.07 33.95 -37.07
N ALA A 78 -33.95 33.19 -36.43
CA ALA A 78 -35.36 33.09 -36.82
C ALA A 78 -36.13 34.41 -36.57
N GLU A 79 -35.80 35.14 -35.49
CA GLU A 79 -36.39 36.43 -35.16
C GLU A 79 -35.88 37.58 -36.06
N THR A 80 -34.63 37.54 -36.51
CA THR A 80 -34.01 38.60 -37.33
C THR A 80 -34.03 38.36 -38.84
N GLY A 81 -34.25 37.11 -39.30
CA GLY A 81 -34.16 36.69 -40.71
C GLY A 81 -35.48 36.56 -41.47
N CYS A 82 -36.58 37.16 -40.99
CA CYS A 82 -37.95 36.87 -41.41
C CYS A 82 -38.38 37.35 -42.83
N ASP A 83 -37.45 37.74 -43.71
CA ASP A 83 -37.80 38.18 -45.08
C ASP A 83 -37.50 37.14 -46.19
N GLY A 84 -37.06 35.92 -45.84
CA GLY A 84 -36.94 34.79 -46.79
C GLY A 84 -35.98 35.01 -47.97
N THR A 85 -35.18 36.07 -47.95
CA THR A 85 -34.30 36.49 -49.05
C THR A 85 -32.82 36.29 -48.75
N ASP A 86 -32.44 36.06 -47.48
CA ASP A 86 -31.04 35.91 -47.08
C ASP A 86 -30.59 34.43 -47.06
N LYS A 87 -30.13 33.93 -48.21
CA LYS A 87 -29.56 32.58 -48.37
C LYS A 87 -28.42 32.26 -47.39
N LYS A 88 -27.73 33.27 -46.84
CA LYS A 88 -26.68 33.04 -45.84
C LYS A 88 -27.25 32.71 -44.47
N ALA A 89 -28.40 33.28 -44.11
CA ALA A 89 -29.08 32.99 -42.85
C ALA A 89 -29.67 31.56 -42.86
N GLU A 90 -30.29 31.15 -43.97
CA GLU A 90 -30.77 29.77 -44.15
C GLU A 90 -29.64 28.74 -44.02
N LYS A 91 -28.51 28.96 -44.69
CA LYS A 91 -27.37 28.03 -44.61
C LYS A 91 -26.83 27.89 -43.18
N LYS A 92 -26.72 29.00 -42.43
CA LYS A 92 -26.30 28.98 -41.02
C LYS A 92 -27.31 28.24 -40.14
N LEU A 93 -28.60 28.42 -40.39
CA LEU A 93 -29.66 27.72 -39.68
C LEU A 93 -29.53 26.20 -39.85
N ASP A 94 -29.30 25.74 -41.08
CA ASP A 94 -29.11 24.32 -41.39
C ASP A 94 -27.81 23.76 -40.78
N GLU A 95 -26.72 24.52 -40.83
CA GLU A 95 -25.47 24.16 -40.14
C GLU A 95 -25.68 24.03 -38.62
N HIS A 96 -26.40 24.95 -37.99
CA HIS A 96 -26.71 24.88 -36.56
C HIS A 96 -27.62 23.69 -36.20
N LYS A 97 -28.62 23.38 -37.03
CA LYS A 97 -29.47 22.18 -36.85
C LYS A 97 -28.64 20.89 -36.91
N ALA A 98 -27.78 20.75 -37.93
CA ALA A 98 -26.90 19.60 -38.06
C ALA A 98 -25.94 19.45 -36.86
N LEU A 99 -25.39 20.57 -36.37
CA LEU A 99 -24.54 20.56 -35.16
C LEU A 99 -25.32 20.20 -33.89
N ILE A 100 -26.59 20.59 -33.76
CA ILE A 100 -27.44 20.20 -32.63
C ILE A 100 -27.75 18.70 -32.67
N GLU A 101 -28.04 18.13 -33.84
CA GLU A 101 -28.24 16.68 -33.99
C GLU A 101 -26.99 15.90 -33.60
N GLU A 102 -25.81 16.35 -34.03
CA GLU A 102 -24.53 15.79 -33.61
C GLU A 102 -24.31 15.92 -32.10
N CYS A 103 -24.67 17.07 -31.50
CA CYS A 103 -24.61 17.25 -30.05
C CYS A 103 -25.56 16.30 -29.32
N ASN A 104 -26.78 16.07 -29.82
CA ASN A 104 -27.73 15.15 -29.23
C ASN A 104 -27.16 13.73 -29.19
N ARG A 105 -26.67 13.24 -30.34
CA ARG A 105 -26.09 11.89 -30.44
C ARG A 105 -24.95 11.70 -29.44
N LYS A 106 -24.02 12.65 -29.34
CA LYS A 106 -22.91 12.59 -28.39
C LYS A 106 -23.33 12.75 -26.93
N ILE A 107 -24.39 13.52 -26.66
CA ILE A 107 -24.98 13.62 -25.32
C ILE A 107 -25.52 12.25 -24.91
N ASP A 108 -26.28 11.59 -25.78
CA ASP A 108 -26.85 10.27 -25.52
C ASP A 108 -25.72 9.24 -25.27
N GLU A 109 -24.68 9.21 -26.12
CA GLU A 109 -23.49 8.38 -25.92
C GLU A 109 -22.80 8.61 -24.56
N CYS A 110 -22.66 9.88 -24.15
CA CYS A 110 -22.07 10.22 -22.85
C CYS A 110 -22.98 9.84 -21.67
N GLU A 111 -24.29 9.99 -21.81
CA GLU A 111 -25.27 9.62 -20.77
C GLU A 111 -25.33 8.11 -20.58
N ASP A 112 -25.31 7.33 -21.66
CA ASP A 112 -25.24 5.86 -21.63
C ASP A 112 -23.97 5.38 -20.91
N LEU A 113 -22.80 5.96 -21.24
CA LEU A 113 -21.55 5.66 -20.55
C LEU A 113 -21.61 5.98 -19.06
N LEU A 114 -22.20 7.13 -18.68
CA LEU A 114 -22.32 7.51 -17.27
C LEU A 114 -23.31 6.63 -16.49
N ILE A 115 -24.20 5.92 -17.18
CA ILE A 115 -25.09 4.91 -16.58
C ILE A 115 -24.36 3.57 -16.40
N SER A 116 -23.52 3.14 -17.35
CA SER A 116 -22.83 1.85 -17.29
C SER A 116 -21.59 1.84 -16.38
N LEU A 117 -20.76 2.88 -16.48
CA LEU A 117 -19.46 2.96 -15.79
C LEU A 117 -19.52 2.76 -14.27
N PRO A 118 -20.53 3.25 -13.51
CA PRO A 118 -20.60 3.01 -12.08
C PRO A 118 -20.66 1.53 -11.70
N GLY A 119 -21.32 0.69 -12.51
CA GLY A 119 -21.42 -0.75 -12.26
C GLY A 119 -20.08 -1.46 -12.48
N GLU A 120 -19.42 -1.16 -13.60
CA GLU A 120 -18.08 -1.67 -13.91
C GLU A 120 -17.06 -1.24 -12.85
N LEU A 121 -17.13 0.03 -12.43
CA LEU A 121 -16.24 0.58 -11.40
C LEU A 121 -16.43 -0.13 -10.05
N ASP A 122 -17.68 -0.41 -9.64
CA ASP A 122 -17.98 -1.14 -8.40
C ASP A 122 -17.46 -2.59 -8.48
N GLU A 123 -17.61 -3.25 -9.64
CA GLU A 123 -17.11 -4.60 -9.85
C GLU A 123 -15.57 -4.66 -9.75
N VAL A 124 -14.86 -3.78 -10.46
CA VAL A 124 -13.39 -3.71 -10.42
C VAL A 124 -12.91 -3.33 -9.03
N ASN A 125 -13.58 -2.38 -8.35
CA ASN A 125 -13.24 -1.99 -6.99
C ASN A 125 -13.36 -3.17 -6.00
N ARG A 126 -14.42 -3.98 -6.13
CA ARG A 126 -14.61 -5.18 -5.30
C ARG A 126 -13.55 -6.23 -5.58
N LYS A 127 -13.22 -6.50 -6.85
CA LYS A 127 -12.14 -7.43 -7.21
C LYS A 127 -10.81 -6.97 -6.61
N LEU A 128 -10.51 -5.68 -6.71
CA LEU A 128 -9.30 -5.08 -6.14
C LEU A 128 -9.27 -5.24 -4.62
N MET A 129 -10.39 -4.93 -3.94
CA MET A 129 -10.53 -5.07 -2.49
C MET A 129 -10.31 -6.51 -2.01
N LEU A 130 -10.98 -7.48 -2.64
CA LEU A 130 -10.84 -8.90 -2.30
C LEU A 130 -9.38 -9.34 -2.44
N LYS A 131 -8.72 -8.95 -3.54
CA LYS A 131 -7.33 -9.33 -3.77
C LYS A 131 -6.37 -8.67 -2.76
N THR A 132 -6.60 -7.41 -2.42
CA THR A 132 -5.83 -6.73 -1.37
C THR A 132 -6.02 -7.41 -0.01
N MET A 133 -7.25 -7.78 0.36
CA MET A 133 -7.54 -8.46 1.63
C MET A 133 -6.89 -9.84 1.70
N GLU A 134 -6.99 -10.64 0.62
CA GLU A 134 -6.38 -11.97 0.52
C GLU A 134 -4.89 -11.91 0.89
N ILE A 135 -4.12 -11.06 0.20
CA ILE A 135 -2.67 -10.93 0.40
C ILE A 135 -2.36 -10.38 1.79
N SER A 136 -3.15 -9.41 2.26
CA SER A 136 -2.94 -8.81 3.59
C SER A 136 -3.11 -9.83 4.71
N TYR A 137 -4.13 -10.68 4.65
CA TYR A 137 -4.36 -11.71 5.66
C TYR A 137 -3.31 -12.83 5.61
N ASP A 138 -2.90 -13.25 4.41
CA ASP A 138 -1.82 -14.22 4.26
C ASP A 138 -0.51 -13.69 4.88
N LEU A 139 -0.19 -12.41 4.66
CA LEU A 139 0.97 -11.78 5.28
C LEU A 139 0.84 -11.67 6.80
N LEU A 140 -0.33 -11.25 7.31
CA LEU A 140 -0.59 -11.17 8.76
C LEU A 140 -0.40 -12.54 9.43
N LYS A 141 -0.92 -13.60 8.81
CA LYS A 141 -0.80 -14.96 9.31
C LYS A 141 0.67 -15.41 9.33
N LYS A 142 1.40 -15.18 8.23
CA LYS A 142 2.82 -15.51 8.13
C LYS A 142 3.65 -14.76 9.18
N ASN A 143 3.40 -13.46 9.34
CA ASN A 143 4.09 -12.63 10.32
C ASN A 143 3.79 -13.11 11.75
N GLY A 144 2.55 -13.48 12.07
CA GLY A 144 2.19 -14.01 13.38
C GLY A 144 3.00 -15.27 13.74
N GLN A 145 3.09 -16.23 12.80
CA GLN A 145 3.86 -17.46 13.00
C GLN A 145 5.37 -17.19 13.17
N GLU A 146 5.92 -16.27 12.38
CA GLU A 146 7.33 -15.88 12.48
C GLU A 146 7.61 -15.18 13.82
N ILE A 147 6.71 -14.29 14.26
CA ILE A 147 6.84 -13.60 15.55
C ILE A 147 6.84 -14.61 16.71
N GLU A 148 5.94 -15.59 16.69
CA GLU A 148 5.91 -16.66 17.71
C GLU A 148 7.22 -17.45 17.72
N THR A 149 7.69 -17.90 16.55
CA THR A 149 8.94 -18.65 16.41
C THR A 149 10.16 -17.86 16.91
N LEU A 150 10.25 -16.58 16.53
CA LEU A 150 11.33 -15.69 16.98
C LEU A 150 11.25 -15.43 18.48
N THR A 151 10.05 -15.31 19.04
CA THR A 151 9.87 -15.10 20.48
C THR A 151 10.37 -16.30 21.28
N GLU A 152 9.98 -17.51 20.89
CA GLU A 152 10.45 -18.76 21.52
C GLU A 152 11.98 -18.89 21.41
N TRP A 153 12.55 -18.60 20.23
CA TRP A 153 13.98 -18.65 20.03
C TRP A 153 14.75 -17.63 20.88
N ILE A 154 14.24 -16.40 20.98
CA ILE A 154 14.83 -15.33 21.80
C ILE A 154 14.86 -15.76 23.27
N ASP A 155 13.75 -16.31 23.77
CA ASP A 155 13.65 -16.69 25.18
C ASP A 155 14.54 -17.89 25.52
N SER A 156 14.58 -18.91 24.66
CA SER A 156 15.52 -20.04 24.82
C SER A 156 16.98 -19.58 24.79
N THR A 157 17.33 -18.68 23.86
CA THR A 157 18.69 -18.14 23.75
C THR A 157 19.06 -17.31 24.99
N ARG A 158 18.12 -16.57 25.58
CA ARG A 158 18.34 -15.83 26.83
C ARG A 158 18.62 -16.76 28.00
N GLU A 159 17.94 -17.89 28.09
CA GLU A 159 18.21 -18.91 29.11
C GLU A 159 19.59 -19.51 28.94
N GLU A 160 19.96 -19.93 27.72
CA GLU A 160 21.30 -20.44 27.45
C GLU A 160 22.37 -19.40 27.80
N LEU A 161 22.17 -18.13 27.40
CA LEU A 161 23.10 -17.05 27.72
C LEU A 161 23.32 -16.89 29.22
N LYS A 162 22.25 -16.99 30.03
CA LYS A 162 22.36 -16.93 31.50
C LYS A 162 23.22 -18.08 32.03
N GLU A 163 23.01 -19.30 31.55
CA GLU A 163 23.80 -20.47 31.97
C GLU A 163 25.28 -20.32 31.60
N LYS A 164 25.59 -19.90 30.37
CA LYS A 164 26.97 -19.66 29.95
C LYS A 164 27.64 -18.55 30.76
N LEU A 165 26.88 -17.51 31.13
CA LEU A 165 27.39 -16.40 31.92
C LEU A 165 27.79 -16.86 33.34
N VAL A 166 26.95 -17.67 33.98
CA VAL A 166 27.23 -18.27 35.30
C VAL A 166 28.48 -19.17 35.20
N ARG A 167 28.51 -20.09 34.23
CA ARG A 167 29.66 -20.99 34.03
C ARG A 167 30.96 -20.22 33.81
N ARG A 168 30.93 -19.14 33.02
CA ARG A 168 32.09 -18.27 32.82
C ARG A 168 32.55 -17.64 34.14
N GLN A 169 31.63 -17.18 34.97
CA GLN A 169 31.94 -16.59 36.27
C GLN A 169 32.54 -17.61 37.26
N GLU A 170 32.00 -18.83 37.29
CA GLU A 170 32.54 -19.94 38.10
C GLU A 170 33.97 -20.31 37.69
N MET A 171 34.23 -20.40 36.38
CA MET A 171 35.57 -20.66 35.86
C MET A 171 36.54 -19.52 36.21
N GLN A 172 36.11 -18.26 36.11
CA GLN A 172 36.92 -17.11 36.53
C GLN A 172 37.26 -17.17 38.02
N GLY A 173 36.28 -17.45 38.89
CA GLY A 173 36.50 -17.59 40.32
C GLY A 173 37.45 -18.74 40.66
N THR A 174 37.29 -19.89 39.99
CA THR A 174 38.17 -21.05 40.17
C THR A 174 39.61 -20.72 39.75
N SER A 175 39.79 -20.10 38.58
CA SER A 175 41.11 -19.66 38.10
C SER A 175 41.77 -18.67 39.05
N GLN A 176 41.01 -17.70 39.58
CA GLN A 176 41.50 -16.75 40.57
C GLN A 176 41.95 -17.45 41.85
N ASN A 177 41.14 -18.38 42.37
CA ASN A 177 41.46 -19.13 43.59
C ASN A 177 42.73 -19.97 43.43
N ILE A 178 42.89 -20.64 42.29
CA ILE A 178 44.11 -21.40 41.96
C ILE A 178 45.32 -20.47 41.92
N TYR A 179 45.20 -19.32 41.25
CA TYR A 179 46.28 -18.34 41.16
C TYR A 179 46.69 -17.79 42.53
N THR A 180 45.72 -17.35 43.34
CA THR A 180 45.97 -16.89 44.71
C THR A 180 46.62 -17.97 45.57
N TYR A 181 46.19 -19.23 45.44
CA TYR A 181 46.82 -20.34 46.15
C TYR A 181 48.28 -20.56 45.73
N MET A 182 48.57 -20.56 44.41
CA MET A 182 49.94 -20.68 43.91
C MET A 182 50.84 -19.57 44.45
N HIS A 183 50.36 -18.32 44.43
CA HIS A 183 51.10 -17.17 44.95
C HIS A 183 51.35 -17.29 46.47
N ASN A 184 50.37 -17.75 47.25
CA ASN A 184 50.50 -17.92 48.69
C ASN A 184 51.47 -19.06 49.09
N VAL A 185 51.53 -20.14 48.32
CA VAL A 185 52.35 -21.33 48.64
C VAL A 185 53.77 -21.21 48.11
N PHE A 186 53.95 -20.78 46.86
CA PHE A 186 55.25 -20.75 46.19
C PHE A 186 55.94 -19.38 46.28
N GLY A 187 55.21 -18.33 46.64
CA GLY A 187 55.70 -16.96 46.69
C GLY A 187 55.63 -16.24 45.32
N PRO A 188 55.65 -14.90 45.33
CA PRO A 188 55.49 -14.08 44.12
C PRO A 188 56.55 -14.38 43.06
N GLU A 189 57.81 -14.45 43.48
CA GLU A 189 58.98 -14.58 42.61
C GLU A 189 58.98 -15.87 41.77
N VAL A 190 58.40 -16.96 42.31
CA VAL A 190 58.31 -18.25 41.61
C VAL A 190 57.15 -18.24 40.62
N VAL A 191 55.99 -17.67 41.01
CA VAL A 191 54.80 -17.59 40.13
C VAL A 191 55.05 -16.65 38.95
N ASP A 192 55.77 -15.54 39.16
CA ASP A 192 56.14 -14.57 38.10
C ASP A 192 56.97 -15.22 36.98
N ILE A 193 57.81 -16.21 37.30
CA ILE A 193 58.59 -16.98 36.30
C ILE A 193 57.66 -17.83 35.44
N PHE A 194 56.61 -18.41 36.02
CA PHE A 194 55.62 -19.23 35.28
C PHE A 194 54.67 -18.36 34.44
N ASP A 195 54.29 -17.17 34.93
CA ASP A 195 53.40 -16.23 34.23
C ASP A 195 54.03 -15.68 32.93
N LEU A 196 55.35 -15.47 32.94
CA LEU A 196 56.11 -15.00 31.77
C LEU A 196 56.12 -15.98 30.60
N GLN A 197 55.85 -17.26 30.84
CA GLN A 197 56.05 -18.29 29.81
C GLN A 197 54.82 -18.64 28.99
N ASN A 198 53.57 -18.57 29.48
CA ASN A 198 52.38 -18.88 28.64
C ASN A 198 50.97 -18.63 29.25
N PHE A 199 50.84 -18.11 30.47
CA PHE A 199 49.53 -18.01 31.14
C PHE A 199 49.25 -16.57 31.58
N LYS A 200 48.45 -15.82 30.80
CA LYS A 200 47.78 -14.63 31.34
C LYS A 200 46.50 -15.11 32.00
N PRO A 201 46.40 -15.11 33.34
CA PRO A 201 45.16 -15.50 33.97
C PRO A 201 44.10 -14.48 33.53
N VAL A 202 42.93 -14.96 33.08
CA VAL A 202 41.78 -14.09 32.72
C VAL A 202 41.15 -13.60 34.02
N ILE A 203 41.94 -12.86 34.79
CA ILE A 203 41.53 -12.11 35.97
C ILE A 203 41.00 -10.81 35.42
N LYS A 204 39.79 -10.44 35.83
CA LYS A 204 39.29 -9.12 35.47
C LYS A 204 40.27 -8.07 36.01
N GLU A 205 40.89 -7.30 35.13
CA GLU A 205 41.24 -5.90 35.43
C GLU A 205 39.92 -5.20 35.78
N GLN A 206 39.53 -5.25 37.06
CA GLN A 206 38.33 -4.58 37.56
C GLN A 206 38.63 -3.26 38.28
N GLU A 207 39.86 -2.77 38.27
CA GLU A 207 40.23 -1.52 38.93
C GLU A 207 41.20 -0.68 38.09
N GLU A 208 40.75 -0.09 36.97
CA GLU A 208 41.47 1.07 36.37
C GLU A 208 40.55 2.03 35.59
N LYS A 209 39.28 2.11 35.98
CA LYS A 209 38.37 3.21 35.57
C LYS A 209 37.63 3.82 36.75
N LYS A 210 38.39 4.19 37.78
CA LYS A 210 38.04 5.25 38.74
C LYS A 210 39.33 5.90 39.24
N SER A 211 39.93 6.76 38.42
CA SER A 211 40.55 8.00 38.87
C SER A 211 40.61 9.01 37.73
#